data_AF-A0AAV8UK46-F1
#
_entry.id   AF-A0AAV8UK46-F1
#
_cell.length_a   1.000
_cell.length_b   1.000
_cell.length_c   1.000
_cell.angle_alpha   90.00
_cell.angle_beta   90.00
_cell.angle_gamma   90.00
#
_symmetry.space_group_name_H-M   'P 1'
#
loop_
_entity.id
_entity.type
_entity.pdbx_description
1 polymer ?
#
loop_
_entity_poly.entity_id
_entity_poly.type
_entity_poly.pdbx_seq_one_letter_code
_entity_poly.pdbx_strand_id
1 'polypeptide(L)'
;MTESGVLRGRVRTGPKMDVKLAKHGVEKQNKGLRHFAIRVCSKVREKCATSHTELADDLVKENFEGKEDGDFNERSTKANRGLDEKNIRRRVYDALNVLMAMNIVEKNKKQILWRGLPAMEDEESVKNLQAQIALKREAVDKKRARVAELIAQRKALTRLSSRNKEIATDQSLRIEIPFIVVRTGPSTGIDLEVETGGEAVCFAFDDKFHIEDDQSIMRQLGFFDESEQRPEQQTGFKNEAVLFDLAPAQNFLSWRTPEVFASPNSKNLHSLYAALQSPEVTGIDTNM
;
A
#
# COMPACT_ATOMS: atom_id res chain seq x y z
N MET A 1 -52.95 -22.83 69.88
CA MET A 1 -52.09 -24.02 69.70
C MET A 1 -51.34 -23.80 68.39
N THR A 2 -50.26 -23.00 68.39
CA THR A 2 -48.86 -23.46 68.55
C THR A 2 -48.52 -24.62 67.62
N GLU A 3 -47.76 -24.35 66.55
CA GLU A 3 -46.42 -24.94 66.41
C GLU A 3 -45.65 -24.35 65.23
N SER A 4 -44.42 -23.94 65.56
CA SER A 4 -43.41 -23.38 64.68
C SER A 4 -42.65 -24.50 63.97
N GLY A 5 -42.62 -24.49 62.64
CA GLY A 5 -41.84 -25.43 61.83
C GLY A 5 -40.59 -24.77 61.23
N VAL A 6 -39.43 -24.99 61.85
CA VAL A 6 -38.11 -24.56 61.35
C VAL A 6 -37.66 -25.49 60.22
N LEU A 7 -37.56 -24.99 58.98
CA LEU A 7 -36.99 -25.73 57.86
C LEU A 7 -35.45 -25.68 57.91
N ARG A 8 -34.81 -26.76 58.39
CA ARG A 8 -33.36 -26.98 58.28
C ARG A 8 -33.01 -27.44 56.86
N GLY A 9 -32.27 -26.61 56.12
CA GLY A 9 -31.71 -26.97 54.82
C GLY A 9 -30.61 -28.04 54.94
N ARG A 10 -30.75 -29.15 54.21
CA ARG A 10 -29.75 -30.20 54.09
C ARG A 10 -28.99 -30.02 52.77
N VAL A 11 -27.76 -29.51 52.84
CA VAL A 11 -26.84 -29.45 51.68
C VAL A 11 -26.47 -30.88 51.31
N ARG A 12 -26.90 -31.35 50.13
CA ARG A 12 -26.44 -32.61 49.55
C ARG A 12 -25.14 -32.36 48.79
N THR A 13 -24.01 -32.76 49.36
CA THR A 13 -22.75 -32.88 48.61
C THR A 13 -22.86 -34.08 47.68
N GLY A 14 -22.75 -33.86 46.37
CA GLY A 14 -22.73 -34.92 45.35
C GLY A 14 -21.47 -35.80 45.43
N PRO A 15 -21.48 -37.00 44.81
CA PRO A 15 -20.38 -37.94 44.91
C PRO A 15 -19.14 -37.43 44.16
N LYS A 16 -17.97 -37.56 44.80
CA LYS A 16 -16.66 -37.30 44.19
C LYS A 16 -16.46 -38.26 43.02
N MET A 17 -16.30 -37.71 41.82
CA MET A 17 -15.89 -38.46 40.64
C MET A 17 -14.38 -38.68 40.71
N ASP A 18 -13.97 -39.93 40.86
CA ASP A 18 -12.58 -40.35 40.71
C ASP A 18 -12.11 -40.03 39.27
N VAL A 19 -11.06 -39.22 39.17
CA VAL A 19 -10.41 -38.87 37.90
C VAL A 19 -9.66 -40.11 37.40
N LYS A 20 -10.34 -40.95 36.62
CA LYS A 20 -9.72 -41.99 35.80
C LYS A 20 -9.64 -41.54 34.33
N LEU A 21 -8.44 -41.09 33.96
CA LEU A 21 -7.82 -41.05 32.63
C LEU A 21 -8.70 -40.66 31.43
N ALA A 22 -8.71 -39.36 31.14
CA ALA A 22 -8.93 -38.83 29.80
C ALA A 22 -7.74 -39.16 28.88
N LYS A 23 -7.76 -40.32 28.22
CA LYS A 23 -6.91 -40.60 27.04
C LYS A 23 -7.71 -40.88 25.75
N HIS A 24 -9.02 -41.02 25.82
CA HIS A 24 -9.89 -41.37 24.67
C HIS A 24 -10.51 -40.16 23.92
N GLY A 25 -10.21 -38.92 24.32
CA GLY A 25 -10.85 -37.72 23.75
C GLY A 25 -10.18 -37.16 22.49
N VAL A 26 -8.87 -37.40 22.32
CA VAL A 26 -8.05 -36.74 21.28
C VAL A 26 -8.15 -37.46 19.93
N GLU A 27 -8.22 -38.80 19.92
CA GLU A 27 -8.34 -39.57 18.67
C GLU A 27 -9.70 -39.38 17.96
N LYS A 28 -10.77 -39.12 18.71
CA LYS A 28 -12.10 -38.84 18.12
C LYS A 28 -12.18 -37.46 17.46
N GLN A 29 -11.36 -36.50 17.87
CA GLN A 29 -11.37 -35.15 17.29
C GLN A 29 -10.84 -35.12 15.85
N ASN A 30 -10.01 -36.09 15.45
CA ASN A 30 -9.40 -36.13 14.11
C ASN A 30 -10.28 -36.75 13.00
N LYS A 31 -11.54 -37.11 13.29
CA LYS A 31 -12.44 -37.76 12.31
C LYS A 31 -13.75 -37.00 12.05
N GLY A 32 -13.91 -35.81 12.63
CA GLY A 32 -15.12 -34.99 12.47
C GLY A 32 -15.13 -34.17 11.17
N LEU A 33 -16.31 -33.68 10.76
CA LEU A 33 -16.45 -32.83 9.56
C LEU A 33 -15.56 -31.57 9.64
N ARG A 34 -15.37 -30.99 10.83
CA ARG A 34 -14.45 -29.85 11.03
C ARG A 34 -13.02 -30.19 10.60
N HIS A 35 -12.54 -31.38 10.93
CA HIS A 35 -11.21 -31.83 10.54
C HIS A 35 -11.10 -31.94 9.02
N PHE A 36 -12.07 -32.59 8.38
CA PHE A 36 -12.10 -32.70 6.92
C PHE A 36 -12.26 -31.35 6.23
N ALA A 37 -13.07 -30.44 6.75
CA ALA A 37 -13.26 -29.10 6.19
C ALA A 37 -11.96 -28.28 6.22
N ILE A 38 -11.22 -28.33 7.33
CA ILE A 38 -9.92 -27.66 7.45
C ILE A 38 -8.92 -28.27 6.46
N ARG A 39 -8.87 -29.61 6.37
CA ARG A 39 -7.95 -30.31 5.46
C ARG A 39 -8.26 -30.06 3.99
N VAL A 40 -9.53 -30.13 3.59
CA VAL A 40 -10.00 -29.80 2.24
C VAL A 40 -9.65 -28.35 1.90
N CYS A 41 -9.92 -27.39 2.79
CA CYS A 41 -9.60 -25.98 2.58
C CYS A 41 -8.09 -25.77 2.39
N SER A 42 -7.26 -26.36 3.24
CA SER A 42 -5.80 -26.29 3.13
C SER A 42 -5.28 -26.87 1.82
N LYS A 43 -5.80 -28.03 1.40
CA LYS A 43 -5.35 -28.72 0.18
C LYS A 43 -5.75 -27.97 -1.09
N VAL A 44 -6.96 -27.40 -1.13
CA VAL A 44 -7.40 -26.55 -2.25
C VAL A 44 -6.57 -25.27 -2.32
N ARG A 45 -6.23 -24.67 -1.17
CA ARG A 45 -5.35 -23.48 -1.10
C ARG A 45 -3.93 -23.77 -1.61
N GLU A 46 -3.37 -24.92 -1.24
CA GLU A 46 -2.01 -25.32 -1.64
C GLU A 46 -1.94 -25.61 -3.15
N LYS A 47 -2.92 -26.36 -3.67
CA LYS A 47 -2.93 -26.76 -5.09
C LYS A 47 -3.44 -25.66 -6.03
N CYS A 48 -4.16 -24.67 -5.51
CA CYS A 48 -4.89 -23.61 -6.23
C CYS A 48 -5.99 -24.09 -7.21
N ALA A 49 -5.81 -25.25 -7.83
CA ALA A 49 -6.74 -25.93 -8.71
C ALA A 49 -6.62 -27.45 -8.49
N THR A 50 -7.74 -28.12 -8.25
CA THR A 50 -7.77 -29.57 -8.00
C THR A 50 -9.12 -30.14 -8.43
N SER A 51 -9.35 -31.44 -8.27
CA SER A 51 -10.65 -32.07 -8.55
C SER A 51 -11.21 -32.75 -7.32
N HIS A 52 -12.52 -33.00 -7.32
CA HIS A 52 -13.19 -33.68 -6.21
C HIS A 52 -12.55 -35.05 -5.92
N THR A 53 -12.31 -35.84 -6.97
CA THR A 53 -11.76 -37.20 -6.84
C THR A 53 -10.35 -37.17 -6.28
N GLU A 54 -9.51 -36.29 -6.81
CA GLU A 54 -8.14 -36.09 -6.36
C GLU A 54 -8.08 -35.67 -4.89
N LEU A 55 -8.89 -34.70 -4.47
CA LEU A 55 -8.98 -34.28 -3.07
C LEU A 55 -9.39 -35.44 -2.13
N ALA A 56 -10.34 -36.26 -2.56
CA ALA A 56 -10.77 -37.39 -1.76
C ALA A 56 -9.67 -38.44 -1.63
N ASP A 57 -8.97 -38.74 -2.73
CA ASP A 57 -7.91 -39.75 -2.76
C ASP A 57 -6.68 -39.27 -1.96
N ASP A 58 -6.32 -37.98 -2.03
CA ASP A 58 -5.26 -37.38 -1.21
C ASP A 58 -5.56 -37.50 0.29
N LEU A 59 -6.78 -37.16 0.73
CA LEU A 59 -7.14 -37.23 2.14
C LEU A 59 -7.28 -38.66 2.65
N VAL A 60 -7.69 -39.59 1.79
CA VAL A 60 -7.69 -41.02 2.08
C VAL A 60 -6.28 -41.52 2.31
N LYS A 61 -5.34 -41.13 1.43
CA LYS A 61 -3.92 -41.49 1.53
C LYS A 61 -3.30 -40.96 2.83
N GLU A 62 -3.46 -39.67 3.13
CA GLU A 62 -2.94 -39.05 4.35
C GLU A 62 -3.49 -39.70 5.65
N ASN A 63 -4.77 -40.08 5.65
CA ASN A 63 -5.41 -40.68 6.83
C ASN A 63 -5.05 -42.16 7.07
N PHE A 64 -4.49 -42.84 6.06
CA PHE A 64 -3.97 -44.19 6.19
C PHE A 64 -2.46 -44.24 6.42
N GLU A 65 -1.70 -43.28 5.90
CA GLU A 65 -0.26 -43.12 6.18
C GLU A 65 0.00 -42.60 7.60
N GLY A 66 -0.90 -41.80 8.17
CA GLY A 66 -0.79 -41.32 9.56
C GLY A 66 -1.13 -42.33 10.66
N LYS A 67 -1.37 -43.62 10.34
CA LYS A 67 -1.80 -44.68 11.27
C LYS A 67 -0.76 -45.80 11.46
N GLU A 68 0.54 -45.52 11.26
CA GLU A 68 1.59 -46.54 11.46
C GLU A 68 1.93 -46.80 12.93
N ASP A 69 1.54 -45.93 13.86
CA ASP A 69 1.80 -46.13 15.29
C ASP A 69 0.59 -46.76 16.02
N GLY A 70 0.53 -48.09 16.00
CA GLY A 70 -0.06 -48.91 17.06
C GLY A 70 -1.55 -49.26 16.98
N ASP A 71 -1.88 -50.43 16.40
CA ASP A 71 -2.59 -51.53 17.07
C ASP A 71 -2.88 -52.67 16.05
N PHE A 72 -2.50 -53.88 16.42
CA PHE A 72 -2.41 -55.05 15.54
C PHE A 72 -3.76 -55.81 15.57
N ASN A 73 -4.63 -55.60 14.58
CA ASN A 73 -5.76 -56.51 14.33
C ASN A 73 -6.02 -56.68 12.83
N GLU A 74 -5.20 -57.52 12.21
CA GLU A 74 -4.97 -57.65 10.77
C GLU A 74 -6.19 -58.09 9.94
N ARG A 75 -7.25 -58.65 10.56
CA ARG A 75 -8.42 -59.18 9.83
C ARG A 75 -9.64 -58.24 9.75
N SER A 76 -9.66 -57.19 10.58
CA SER A 76 -10.68 -56.13 10.54
C SER A 76 -10.25 -54.92 9.70
N THR A 77 -8.97 -54.83 9.34
CA THR A 77 -8.37 -53.64 8.71
C THR A 77 -8.88 -53.37 7.30
N LYS A 78 -9.08 -54.37 6.43
CA LYS A 78 -9.53 -54.14 5.03
C LYS A 78 -10.96 -53.62 4.94
N ALA A 79 -11.89 -54.22 5.69
CA ALA A 79 -13.28 -53.78 5.71
C ALA A 79 -13.41 -52.38 6.34
N ASN A 80 -12.67 -52.12 7.42
CA ASN A 80 -12.68 -50.82 8.08
C ASN A 80 -11.99 -49.73 7.24
N ARG A 81 -10.94 -50.07 6.47
CA ARG A 81 -10.34 -49.17 5.46
C ARG A 81 -11.34 -48.76 4.38
N GLY A 82 -12.12 -49.71 3.86
CA GLY A 82 -13.16 -49.40 2.87
C GLY A 82 -14.33 -48.56 3.41
N LEU A 83 -14.67 -48.72 4.70
CA LEU A 83 -15.67 -47.89 5.38
C LEU A 83 -15.16 -46.47 5.65
N ASP A 84 -13.92 -46.34 6.10
CA ASP A 84 -13.24 -45.06 6.30
C ASP A 84 -13.12 -44.30 4.97
N GLU A 85 -12.77 -44.97 3.87
CA GLU A 85 -12.69 -44.36 2.54
C GLU A 85 -14.04 -43.78 2.08
N LYS A 86 -15.12 -44.56 2.20
CA LYS A 86 -16.48 -44.12 1.86
C LYS A 86 -16.91 -42.93 2.73
N ASN A 87 -16.52 -42.94 4.00
CA ASN A 87 -16.82 -41.84 4.91
C ASN A 87 -16.09 -40.55 4.51
N ILE A 88 -14.78 -40.63 4.23
CA ILE A 88 -13.96 -39.49 3.81
C ILE A 88 -14.52 -38.89 2.51
N ARG A 89 -14.82 -39.73 1.50
CA ARG A 89 -15.45 -39.28 0.25
C ARG A 89 -16.74 -38.51 0.52
N ARG A 90 -17.62 -39.02 1.40
CA ARG A 90 -18.87 -38.32 1.76
C ARG A 90 -18.62 -36.97 2.43
N ARG A 91 -17.62 -36.87 3.31
CA ARG A 91 -17.26 -35.65 4.05
C ARG A 91 -16.61 -34.59 3.18
N VAL A 92 -15.86 -34.98 2.15
CA VAL A 92 -15.28 -34.05 1.16
C VAL A 92 -16.38 -33.29 0.42
N TYR A 93 -17.46 -33.97 0.02
CA TYR A 93 -18.63 -33.29 -0.55
C TYR A 93 -19.26 -32.29 0.42
N ASP A 94 -19.45 -32.68 1.69
CA ASP A 94 -20.03 -31.79 2.70
C ASP A 94 -19.17 -30.53 2.88
N ALA A 95 -17.85 -30.69 2.99
CA ALA A 95 -16.92 -29.59 3.14
C ALA A 95 -16.91 -28.66 1.92
N LEU A 96 -16.80 -29.22 0.71
CA LEU A 96 -16.79 -28.44 -0.52
C LEU A 96 -18.08 -27.65 -0.73
N ASN A 97 -19.24 -28.23 -0.42
CA ASN A 97 -20.53 -27.55 -0.58
C ASN A 97 -20.62 -26.29 0.30
N VAL A 98 -20.14 -26.38 1.54
CA VAL A 98 -20.08 -25.21 2.43
C VAL A 98 -19.05 -24.20 1.95
N LEU A 99 -17.85 -24.64 1.53
CA LEU A 99 -16.81 -23.75 1.03
C LEU A 99 -17.22 -23.03 -0.27
N MET A 100 -17.99 -23.68 -1.14
CA MET A 100 -18.59 -23.07 -2.32
C MET A 100 -19.66 -22.04 -1.95
N ALA A 101 -20.53 -22.37 -0.99
CA ALA A 101 -21.56 -21.43 -0.51
C ALA A 101 -20.96 -20.17 0.14
N MET A 102 -19.79 -20.32 0.78
CA MET A 102 -19.02 -19.21 1.34
C MET A 102 -18.14 -18.49 0.30
N ASN A 103 -18.24 -18.85 -0.99
CA ASN A 103 -17.41 -18.31 -2.07
C ASN A 103 -15.89 -18.41 -1.83
N ILE A 104 -15.45 -19.35 -0.99
CA ILE A 104 -14.03 -19.62 -0.72
C ILE A 104 -13.40 -20.41 -1.87
N VAL A 105 -14.22 -21.27 -2.48
CA VAL A 105 -13.84 -22.21 -3.52
C VAL A 105 -14.89 -22.18 -4.63
N GLU A 106 -14.47 -22.29 -5.88
CA GLU A 106 -15.36 -22.33 -7.03
C GLU A 106 -15.27 -23.68 -7.76
N LYS A 107 -16.41 -24.19 -8.23
CA LYS A 107 -16.46 -25.40 -9.06
C LYS A 107 -16.67 -25.04 -10.53
N ASN A 108 -15.65 -25.29 -11.35
CA ASN A 108 -15.74 -25.22 -12.80
C ASN A 108 -15.73 -26.64 -13.39
N LYS A 109 -16.91 -27.16 -13.76
CA LYS A 109 -17.09 -28.54 -14.24
C LYS A 109 -16.52 -29.57 -13.25
N LYS A 110 -15.37 -30.17 -13.56
CA LYS A 110 -14.65 -31.15 -12.73
C LYS A 110 -13.55 -30.51 -11.86
N GLN A 111 -13.22 -29.26 -12.09
CA GLN A 111 -12.17 -28.52 -11.40
C GLN A 111 -12.75 -27.70 -10.25
N ILE A 112 -11.96 -27.61 -9.19
CA ILE A 112 -12.21 -26.91 -7.94
C ILE A 112 -11.08 -25.89 -7.82
N LEU A 113 -11.42 -24.61 -7.88
CA LEU A 113 -10.49 -23.48 -7.89
C LEU A 113 -10.51 -22.77 -6.54
N TRP A 114 -9.34 -22.42 -6.02
CA TRP A 114 -9.21 -21.59 -4.84
C TRP A 114 -9.53 -20.13 -5.18
N ARG A 115 -10.57 -19.55 -4.56
CA ARG A 115 -10.87 -18.11 -4.70
C ARG A 115 -10.21 -17.27 -3.61
N GLY A 116 -10.00 -17.84 -2.43
CA GLY A 116 -9.50 -17.12 -1.25
C GLY A 116 -10.50 -17.15 -0.12
N LEU A 117 -10.09 -16.83 1.10
CA LEU A 117 -11.06 -16.59 2.15
C LEU A 117 -11.77 -15.27 1.78
N PRO A 118 -13.11 -15.17 1.87
CA PRO A 118 -13.76 -13.89 2.00
C PRO A 118 -13.27 -13.35 3.34
N ALA A 119 -12.11 -12.70 3.32
CA ALA A 119 -11.79 -11.78 4.37
C ALA A 119 -12.98 -10.83 4.44
N MET A 120 -13.27 -10.33 5.63
CA MET A 120 -13.94 -9.05 5.77
C MET A 120 -13.04 -8.02 5.06
N GLU A 121 -13.01 -8.01 3.73
CA GLU A 121 -12.63 -6.86 2.95
C GLU A 121 -13.77 -5.89 3.21
N ASP A 122 -13.68 -5.21 4.35
CA ASP A 122 -14.61 -4.15 4.70
C ASP A 122 -14.70 -3.27 3.47
N GLU A 123 -15.90 -3.04 2.91
CA GLU A 123 -16.04 -2.20 1.72
C GLU A 123 -15.32 -0.85 1.91
N GLU A 124 -15.22 -0.41 3.15
CA GLU A 124 -14.45 0.73 3.62
C GLU A 124 -12.94 0.61 3.31
N SER A 125 -12.33 -0.56 3.51
CA SER A 125 -10.91 -0.81 3.16
C SER A 125 -10.65 -0.66 1.66
N VAL A 126 -11.54 -1.20 0.82
CA VAL A 126 -11.45 -1.07 -0.64
C VAL A 126 -11.66 0.38 -1.07
N LYS A 127 -12.64 1.08 -0.49
CA LYS A 127 -12.89 2.52 -0.74
C LYS A 127 -11.68 3.37 -0.32
N ASN A 128 -11.07 3.08 0.83
CA ASN A 128 -9.87 3.77 1.31
C ASN A 128 -8.67 3.55 0.37
N LEU A 129 -8.47 2.33 -0.12
CA LEU A 129 -7.42 2.04 -1.10
C LEU A 129 -7.68 2.76 -2.43
N GLN A 130 -8.93 2.82 -2.90
CA GLN A 130 -9.31 3.58 -4.10
C GLN A 130 -9.03 5.08 -3.92
N ALA A 131 -9.37 5.66 -2.76
CA ALA A 131 -9.07 7.06 -2.45
C ALA A 131 -7.56 7.32 -2.44
N GLN A 132 -6.75 6.44 -1.85
CA GLN A 132 -5.30 6.55 -1.88
C GLN A 132 -4.72 6.45 -3.28
N ILE A 133 -5.28 5.58 -4.13
CA ILE A 133 -4.89 5.48 -5.54
C ILE A 133 -5.19 6.80 -6.26
N ALA A 134 -6.37 7.38 -6.05
CA ALA A 134 -6.73 8.67 -6.65
C ALA A 134 -5.78 9.80 -6.23
N LEU A 135 -5.49 9.92 -4.93
CA LEU A 135 -4.53 10.90 -4.40
C LEU A 135 -3.13 10.73 -5.00
N LYS A 136 -2.65 9.48 -5.08
CA LYS A 136 -1.34 9.19 -5.68
C LYS A 136 -1.31 9.51 -7.18
N ARG A 137 -2.39 9.27 -7.91
CA ARG A 137 -2.50 9.63 -9.33
C ARG A 137 -2.42 11.15 -9.52
N GLU A 138 -3.17 11.92 -8.74
CA GLU A 138 -3.09 13.39 -8.79
C GLU A 138 -1.68 13.90 -8.48
N ALA A 139 -1.00 13.31 -7.49
CA ALA A 139 0.38 13.66 -7.17
C ALA A 139 1.35 13.32 -8.31
N VAL A 140 1.14 12.21 -9.01
CA VAL A 140 1.92 11.83 -10.20
C VAL A 140 1.69 12.82 -11.34
N ASP A 141 0.44 13.21 -11.58
CA ASP A 141 0.11 14.17 -12.65
C ASP A 141 0.72 15.55 -12.38
N LYS A 142 0.67 16.03 -11.14
CA LYS A 142 1.37 17.28 -10.73
C LYS A 142 2.88 17.19 -10.96
N LYS A 143 3.51 16.07 -10.60
CA LYS A 143 4.95 15.85 -10.82
C LYS A 143 5.29 15.79 -12.31
N ARG A 144 4.47 15.14 -13.13
CA ARG A 144 4.63 15.09 -14.58
C ARG A 144 4.55 16.48 -15.20
N ALA A 145 3.55 17.28 -14.82
CA ALA A 145 3.41 18.66 -15.27
C ALA A 145 4.63 19.51 -14.89
N ARG A 146 5.10 19.40 -13.63
CA ARG A 146 6.30 20.12 -13.17
C ARG A 146 7.56 19.73 -13.93
N VAL A 147 7.75 18.44 -14.22
CA VAL A 147 8.89 17.97 -15.02
C VAL A 147 8.83 18.50 -16.45
N ALA A 148 7.65 18.49 -17.07
CA ALA A 148 7.47 19.04 -18.42
C ALA A 148 7.81 20.55 -18.46
N GLU A 149 7.37 21.30 -17.47
CA GLU A 149 7.69 22.72 -17.32
C GLU A 149 9.22 22.96 -17.17
N LEU A 150 9.89 22.18 -16.32
CA LEU A 150 11.35 22.28 -16.12
C LEU A 150 12.13 21.93 -17.40
N ILE A 151 11.67 20.93 -18.17
CA ILE A 151 12.27 20.58 -19.46
C ILE A 151 12.11 21.74 -20.45
N ALA A 152 10.92 22.35 -20.51
CA ALA A 152 10.67 23.50 -21.38
C ALA A 152 11.56 24.70 -21.01
N GLN A 153 11.68 25.02 -19.72
CA GLN A 153 12.59 26.06 -19.21
C GLN A 153 14.04 25.78 -19.61
N ARG A 154 14.53 24.55 -19.42
CA ARG A 154 15.89 24.17 -19.81
C ARG A 154 16.12 24.33 -21.31
N LYS A 155 15.17 23.92 -22.15
CA LYS A 155 15.25 24.09 -23.60
C LYS A 155 15.29 25.58 -23.96
N ALA A 156 14.43 26.41 -23.35
CA ALA A 156 14.40 27.86 -23.57
C ALA A 156 15.74 28.52 -23.21
N LEU A 157 16.29 28.22 -22.03
CA LEU A 157 17.60 28.74 -21.60
C LEU A 157 18.74 28.29 -22.52
N THR A 158 18.70 27.05 -23.00
CA THR A 158 19.69 26.53 -23.95
C THR A 158 19.61 27.30 -25.28
N ARG A 159 18.40 27.54 -25.81
CA ARG A 159 18.19 28.33 -27.03
C ARG A 159 18.66 29.78 -26.86
N LEU A 160 18.31 30.41 -25.73
CA LEU A 160 18.74 31.76 -25.39
C LEU A 160 20.27 31.86 -25.31
N SER A 161 20.91 30.90 -24.64
CA SER A 161 22.37 30.83 -24.53
C SER A 161 23.04 30.68 -25.90
N SER A 162 22.51 29.79 -26.76
CA SER A 162 23.03 29.62 -28.13
C SER A 162 22.92 30.92 -28.94
N ARG A 163 21.75 31.56 -28.95
CA ARG A 163 21.55 32.85 -29.63
C ARG A 163 22.50 33.92 -29.09
N ASN A 164 22.66 34.01 -27.77
CA ASN A 164 23.52 35.01 -27.14
C ASN A 164 25.03 34.76 -27.38
N LYS A 165 25.44 33.52 -27.71
CA LYS A 165 26.82 33.23 -28.14
C LYS A 165 27.14 33.78 -29.53
N GLU A 166 26.14 33.84 -30.41
CA GLU A 166 26.30 34.32 -31.78
C GLU A 166 26.26 35.85 -31.88
N ILE A 167 25.64 36.52 -30.89
CA ILE A 167 25.51 37.97 -30.86
C ILE A 167 26.62 38.56 -29.97
N ALA A 168 27.59 39.25 -30.58
CA ALA A 168 28.58 40.04 -29.88
C ALA A 168 27.98 41.39 -29.44
N THR A 169 27.26 41.43 -28.31
CA THR A 169 26.74 42.68 -27.70
C THR A 169 27.63 43.14 -26.56
N ASP A 170 27.74 44.46 -26.34
CA ASP A 170 28.38 45.03 -25.17
C ASP A 170 27.77 44.48 -23.87
N GLN A 171 28.62 44.32 -22.84
CA GLN A 171 28.19 43.75 -21.56
C GLN A 171 27.24 44.70 -20.79
N SER A 172 27.33 46.00 -21.01
CA SER A 172 26.50 47.02 -20.32
C SER A 172 25.02 47.00 -20.71
N LEU A 173 24.66 46.37 -21.82
CA LEU A 173 23.29 46.29 -22.31
C LEU A 173 22.60 44.95 -21.96
N ARG A 174 23.24 44.11 -21.14
CA ARG A 174 22.75 42.77 -20.80
C ARG A 174 22.09 42.78 -19.44
N ILE A 175 20.94 42.11 -19.35
CA ILE A 175 20.27 41.79 -18.09
C ILE A 175 20.46 40.30 -17.86
N GLU A 176 21.09 39.94 -16.74
CA GLU A 176 21.33 38.55 -16.35
C GLU A 176 20.10 37.96 -15.64
N ILE A 177 19.92 36.65 -15.78
CA ILE A 177 18.87 35.87 -15.12
C ILE A 177 19.40 35.41 -13.74
N PRO A 178 18.60 35.41 -12.67
CA PRO A 178 17.16 35.66 -12.63
C PRO A 178 16.81 37.14 -12.47
N PHE A 179 15.73 37.57 -13.12
CA PHE A 179 15.21 38.93 -12.98
C PHE A 179 13.68 38.94 -12.98
N ILE A 180 13.13 40.04 -12.47
CA ILE A 180 11.72 40.38 -12.57
C ILE A 180 11.59 41.74 -13.25
N VAL A 181 10.55 41.92 -14.05
CA VAL A 181 10.25 43.17 -14.74
C VAL A 181 8.94 43.70 -14.16
N VAL A 182 8.97 44.95 -13.72
CA VAL A 182 7.75 45.69 -13.38
C VAL A 182 7.42 46.61 -14.55
N ARG A 183 6.29 46.37 -15.19
CA ARG A 183 5.81 47.11 -16.36
C ARG A 183 4.65 48.00 -15.93
N THR A 184 4.71 49.28 -16.29
CA THR A 184 3.64 50.25 -16.04
C THR A 184 3.38 51.10 -17.27
N GLY A 185 2.30 51.89 -17.27
CA GLY A 185 1.98 52.83 -18.34
C GLY A 185 3.06 53.91 -18.51
N PRO A 186 3.26 54.45 -19.73
CA PRO A 186 4.31 55.43 -19.99
C PRO A 186 4.11 56.78 -19.28
N SER A 187 2.90 57.05 -18.77
CA SER A 187 2.53 58.26 -18.05
C SER A 187 2.39 58.07 -16.54
N THR A 188 2.66 56.87 -16.02
CA THR A 188 2.55 56.56 -14.59
C THR A 188 3.70 57.21 -13.82
N GLY A 189 3.38 57.98 -12.77
CA GLY A 189 4.35 58.44 -11.78
C GLY A 189 4.83 57.28 -10.91
N ILE A 190 6.14 57.14 -10.77
CA ILE A 190 6.78 56.10 -9.97
C ILE A 190 7.61 56.78 -8.87
N ASP A 191 7.17 56.62 -7.63
CA ASP A 191 7.97 57.01 -6.47
C ASP A 191 8.76 55.80 -5.97
N LEU A 192 10.07 55.96 -5.88
CA LEU A 192 11.02 54.92 -5.49
C LEU A 192 11.69 55.28 -4.18
N GLU A 193 11.47 54.47 -3.15
CA GLU A 193 12.19 54.57 -1.89
C GLU A 193 13.07 53.34 -1.72
N VAL A 194 14.39 53.55 -1.66
CA VAL A 194 15.37 52.49 -1.43
C VAL A 194 15.83 52.59 0.02
N GLU A 195 15.66 51.51 0.78
CA GLU A 195 16.16 51.46 2.16
C GLU A 195 17.69 51.55 2.18
N THR A 196 18.23 52.27 3.17
CA THR A 196 19.68 52.47 3.34
C THR A 196 20.37 51.15 3.68
N GLY A 197 20.72 50.38 2.65
CA GLY A 197 21.23 49.00 2.76
C GLY A 197 20.88 48.15 1.54
N GLY A 198 19.89 48.57 0.73
CA GLY A 198 19.50 47.87 -0.50
C GLY A 198 18.74 46.57 -0.26
N GLU A 199 18.36 46.27 0.99
CA GLU A 199 17.59 45.06 1.33
C GLU A 199 16.11 45.19 1.00
N ALA A 200 15.56 46.41 1.03
CA ALA A 200 14.20 46.69 0.64
C ALA A 200 14.12 47.87 -0.35
N VAL A 201 13.22 47.72 -1.30
CA VAL A 201 12.85 48.76 -2.26
C VAL A 201 11.33 48.86 -2.27
N CYS A 202 10.81 50.05 -2.03
CA CYS A 202 9.39 50.36 -2.12
C CYS A 202 9.12 51.13 -3.41
N PHE A 203 8.11 50.66 -4.15
CA PHE A 203 7.63 51.34 -5.35
C PHE A 203 6.19 51.77 -5.11
N ALA A 204 5.91 53.07 -5.20
CA ALA A 204 4.55 53.59 -5.27
C ALA A 204 4.24 53.97 -6.71
N PHE A 205 3.14 53.41 -7.23
CA PHE A 205 2.65 53.70 -8.57
C PHE A 205 1.32 54.44 -8.45
N ASP A 206 1.12 55.48 -9.25
CA ASP A 206 -0.14 56.21 -9.32
C ASP A 206 -1.20 55.53 -10.22
N ASP A 207 -0.82 54.48 -10.93
CA ASP A 207 -1.69 53.66 -11.79
C ASP A 207 -1.28 52.16 -11.76
N LYS A 208 -1.97 51.33 -12.53
CA LYS A 208 -1.79 49.88 -12.60
C LYS A 208 -0.41 49.49 -13.14
N PHE A 209 0.19 48.49 -12.52
CA PHE A 209 1.42 47.86 -12.95
C PHE A 209 1.26 46.33 -13.10
N HIS A 210 2.18 45.72 -13.84
CA HIS A 210 2.28 44.28 -14.04
C HIS A 210 3.68 43.81 -13.65
N ILE A 211 3.76 42.64 -13.00
CA ILE A 211 5.03 41.98 -12.69
C ILE A 211 5.16 40.77 -13.59
N GLU A 212 6.25 40.69 -14.34
CA GLU A 212 6.59 39.57 -15.20
C GLU A 212 7.93 38.98 -14.76
N ASP A 213 8.01 37.66 -14.64
CA ASP A 213 9.26 36.96 -14.38
C ASP A 213 10.06 36.74 -15.68
N ASP A 214 11.35 36.40 -15.52
CA ASP A 214 12.23 36.07 -16.64
C ASP A 214 11.63 35.01 -17.59
N GLN A 215 10.87 34.04 -17.06
CA GLN A 215 10.24 32.99 -17.85
C GLN A 215 9.12 33.52 -18.73
N SER A 216 8.25 34.38 -18.20
CA SER A 216 7.18 35.01 -18.97
C SER A 216 7.74 35.85 -20.11
N ILE A 217 8.83 36.60 -19.85
CA ILE A 217 9.54 37.34 -20.88
C ILE A 217 10.13 36.39 -21.93
N MET A 218 10.79 35.31 -21.51
CA MET A 218 11.33 34.30 -22.43
C MET A 218 10.24 33.63 -23.29
N ARG A 219 9.01 33.46 -22.77
CA ARG A 219 7.85 33.00 -23.55
C ARG A 219 7.44 34.03 -24.59
N GLN A 220 7.31 35.30 -24.20
CA GLN A 220 7.00 36.40 -25.13
C GLN A 220 8.06 36.56 -26.23
N LEU A 221 9.32 36.26 -25.92
CA LEU A 221 10.44 36.27 -26.88
C LEU A 221 10.49 35.02 -27.79
N GLY A 222 9.57 34.07 -27.63
CA GLY A 222 9.48 32.89 -28.48
C GLY A 222 10.50 31.79 -28.19
N PHE A 223 11.13 31.77 -27.01
CA PHE A 223 12.07 30.70 -26.64
C PHE A 223 11.37 29.43 -26.17
N PHE A 224 10.08 29.51 -25.84
CA PHE A 224 9.24 28.37 -25.50
C PHE A 224 8.51 27.88 -26.74
N ASP A 225 8.50 26.56 -26.93
CA ASP A 225 7.73 25.94 -28.00
C ASP A 225 6.36 25.54 -27.45
N GLU A 226 5.30 26.20 -27.92
CA GLU A 226 3.93 25.87 -27.52
C GLU A 226 3.46 24.53 -28.09
N SER A 227 4.08 24.05 -29.17
CA SER A 227 3.72 22.78 -29.81
C SER A 227 4.18 21.54 -29.03
N GLU A 228 5.21 21.69 -28.19
CA GLU A 228 5.76 20.61 -27.35
C GLU A 228 5.00 20.43 -26.01
N GLN A 229 4.06 21.32 -25.67
CA GLN A 229 3.29 21.22 -24.41
C GLN A 229 2.13 20.22 -24.49
N ARG A 230 1.87 19.61 -25.64
CA ARG A 230 0.92 18.51 -25.73
C ARG A 230 1.61 17.30 -25.10
N PRO A 231 1.23 16.86 -23.89
CA PRO A 231 1.76 15.59 -23.39
C PRO A 231 1.39 14.57 -24.47
N GLU A 232 2.39 13.88 -25.00
CA GLU A 232 2.15 12.69 -25.80
C GLU A 232 1.12 11.89 -25.02
N GLN A 233 -0.07 11.74 -25.62
CA GLN A 233 -1.08 10.86 -25.07
C GLN A 233 -0.36 9.53 -24.93
N GLN A 234 -0.08 9.13 -23.70
CA GLN A 234 0.40 7.80 -23.38
C GLN A 234 -0.63 6.86 -24.01
N THR A 235 -0.31 6.35 -25.20
CA THR A 235 -1.06 5.31 -25.86
C THR A 235 -1.17 4.21 -24.82
N GLY A 236 -2.41 3.83 -24.54
CA GLY A 236 -2.75 3.09 -23.32
C GLY A 236 -1.79 1.95 -23.08
N PHE A 237 -1.31 1.84 -21.84
CA PHE A 237 -0.90 0.56 -21.32
C PHE A 237 -2.12 -0.36 -21.41
N LYS A 238 -2.23 -1.08 -22.53
CA LYS A 238 -3.06 -2.27 -22.59
C LYS A 238 -2.52 -3.18 -21.50
N ASN A 239 -3.40 -3.59 -20.60
CA ASN A 239 -3.15 -4.66 -19.65
C ASN A 239 -2.96 -5.97 -20.44
N GLU A 240 -1.85 -6.12 -21.16
CA GLU A 240 -1.32 -7.43 -21.45
C GLU A 240 -0.38 -7.76 -20.30
N ALA A 241 -0.64 -8.90 -19.67
CA ALA A 241 0.22 -9.47 -18.67
C ALA A 241 1.59 -9.74 -19.31
N VAL A 242 2.49 -8.76 -19.24
CA VAL A 242 3.90 -8.98 -19.50
C VAL A 242 4.42 -9.69 -18.25
N LEU A 243 4.40 -11.02 -18.33
CA LEU A 243 5.20 -11.89 -17.48
C LEU A 243 6.64 -11.37 -17.59
N PHE A 244 7.09 -10.61 -16.58
CA PHE A 244 8.50 -10.27 -16.44
C PHE A 244 9.25 -11.57 -16.24
N ASP A 245 9.96 -11.99 -17.29
CA ASP A 245 10.90 -13.09 -17.21
C ASP A 245 12.00 -12.67 -16.23
N LEU A 246 11.92 -13.22 -15.01
CA LEU A 246 12.92 -13.05 -13.96
C LEU A 246 14.18 -13.82 -14.37
N ALA A 247 14.98 -13.24 -15.25
CA ALA A 247 16.35 -13.67 -15.45
C ALA A 247 17.20 -13.30 -14.21
N PRO A 248 18.16 -14.15 -13.79
CA PRO A 248 18.83 -13.99 -12.50
C PRO A 248 19.77 -12.79 -12.52
N ALA A 249 19.74 -12.03 -11.42
CA ALA A 249 20.57 -10.88 -11.14
C ALA A 249 22.07 -11.18 -11.29
N GLN A 250 22.68 -10.74 -12.38
CA GLN A 250 24.11 -10.44 -12.46
C GLN A 250 24.26 -9.17 -13.30
N ASN A 251 24.88 -8.12 -12.72
CA ASN A 251 25.21 -6.80 -13.31
C ASN A 251 24.38 -5.57 -12.88
N PHE A 252 23.97 -5.48 -11.61
CA PHE A 252 23.72 -4.16 -10.97
C PHE A 252 24.96 -3.72 -10.16
N LEU A 253 25.97 -3.22 -10.86
CA LEU A 253 27.04 -2.33 -10.37
C LEU A 253 26.99 -1.14 -11.37
N SER A 254 26.66 0.11 -11.05
CA SER A 254 26.76 0.90 -9.83
C SER A 254 25.74 2.04 -9.92
N TRP A 255 24.86 2.17 -8.93
CA TRP A 255 24.18 3.44 -8.68
C TRP A 255 25.18 4.28 -7.85
N ARG A 256 25.84 5.25 -8.49
CA ARG A 256 26.60 6.26 -7.74
C ARG A 256 25.59 7.08 -6.93
N THR A 257 25.70 7.01 -5.61
CA THR A 257 25.13 8.01 -4.72
C THR A 257 25.72 9.38 -5.06
N PRO A 258 24.92 10.46 -5.09
CA PRO A 258 25.48 11.81 -5.12
C PRO A 258 26.25 12.04 -3.82
N GLU A 259 27.52 12.40 -3.92
CA GLU A 259 28.30 12.83 -2.77
C GLU A 259 27.60 14.01 -2.08
N VAL A 260 27.40 13.84 -0.77
CA VAL A 260 26.96 14.89 0.13
C VAL A 260 28.06 15.94 0.16
N PHE A 261 27.81 17.13 -0.39
CA PHE A 261 28.64 18.31 -0.15
C PHE A 261 28.65 18.57 1.36
N ALA A 262 29.77 18.24 2.00
CA ALA A 262 30.04 18.59 3.39
C ALA A 262 30.24 20.11 3.47
N SER A 263 29.26 20.83 4.04
CA SER A 263 29.45 22.20 4.51
C SER A 263 30.06 22.16 5.93
N PRO A 264 31.11 22.96 6.23
CA PRO A 264 31.87 22.87 7.48
C PRO A 264 31.20 23.60 8.66
N ASN A 265 29.93 23.30 8.95
CA ASN A 265 29.32 23.75 10.20
C ASN A 265 28.25 22.78 10.73
N SER A 266 28.65 21.55 11.04
CA SER A 266 27.78 20.44 11.44
C SER A 266 27.41 20.40 12.93
N LYS A 267 27.62 21.46 13.71
CA LYS A 267 27.36 21.42 15.17
C LYS A 267 25.95 21.79 15.63
N ASN A 268 25.03 22.18 14.73
CA ASN A 268 23.69 22.65 15.15
C ASN A 268 22.49 21.80 14.68
N LEU A 269 22.69 20.64 14.04
CA LEU A 269 21.56 19.80 13.62
C LEU A 269 20.95 18.95 14.75
N HIS A 270 21.69 18.71 15.84
CA HIS A 270 21.17 17.95 16.98
C HIS A 270 20.32 18.80 17.94
N SER A 271 20.51 20.12 17.98
CA SER A 271 19.69 21.01 18.82
C SER A 271 18.32 21.30 18.21
N LEU A 272 18.23 21.39 16.87
CA LEU A 272 16.96 21.62 16.16
C LEU A 272 16.03 20.40 16.18
N TYR A 273 16.58 19.18 16.19
CA TYR A 273 15.77 17.95 16.25
C TYR A 273 15.22 17.70 17.67
N ALA A 274 15.95 18.13 18.71
CA ALA A 274 15.48 18.04 20.11
C ALA A 274 14.37 19.07 20.43
N ALA A 275 14.38 20.24 19.78
CA ALA A 275 13.35 21.26 19.97
C ALA A 275 11.97 20.86 19.41
N LEU A 276 11.92 19.94 18.44
CA LEU A 276 10.68 19.46 17.80
C LEU A 276 10.01 18.27 18.51
N GLN A 277 10.62 17.74 19.57
CA GLN A 277 10.10 16.58 20.32
C GLN A 277 9.71 16.86 21.78
N SER A 278 9.64 18.13 22.20
CA SER A 278 9.15 18.46 23.54
C SER A 278 7.62 18.55 23.56
N PRO A 279 6.92 17.85 24.46
CA PRO A 279 5.48 18.01 24.63
C PRO A 279 5.17 19.37 25.26
N GLU A 280 4.24 20.11 24.63
CA GLU A 280 3.71 21.38 25.13
C GLU A 280 3.21 21.22 26.57
N VAL A 281 3.81 22.00 27.47
CA VAL A 281 3.33 22.20 28.84
C VAL A 281 2.09 23.09 28.74
N THR A 282 0.94 22.53 29.10
CA THR A 282 -0.29 23.26 29.38
C THR A 282 -0.07 24.15 30.61
N GLY A 283 0.24 25.43 30.38
CA GLY A 283 0.18 26.49 31.38
C GLY A 283 -1.12 27.27 31.20
N ILE A 284 -2.17 26.84 31.92
CA ILE A 284 -3.36 27.65 32.15
C ILE A 284 -3.00 28.65 33.23
N ASP A 285 -2.79 29.92 32.86
CA ASP A 285 -2.80 31.02 33.82
C ASP A 285 -4.22 31.19 34.37
N THR A 286 -4.38 30.84 35.65
CA THR A 286 -5.55 31.22 36.45
C THR A 286 -5.06 31.91 37.72
N ASN A 287 -5.27 33.23 37.76
CA ASN A 287 -5.40 34.13 38.93
C ASN A 287 -4.26 34.20 39.96
N MET A 288 -3.57 35.35 40.02
CA MET A 288 -3.77 36.43 41.02
C MET A 288 -2.83 37.60 40.76
#